data_AF-A4T581-F1
#
_entry.id   AF-A4T581-F1
#
_cell.length_a   1.000
_cell.length_b   1.000
_cell.length_c   1.000
_cell.angle_alpha   90.00
_cell.angle_beta   90.00
_cell.angle_gamma   90.00
#
_symmetry.space_group_name_H-M   'P 1'
#
loop_
_entity.id
_entity.type
_entity.pdbx_description
1 polymer ?
#
loop_
_entity_poly.entity_id
_entity_poly.type
_entity_poly.pdbx_seq_one_letter_code
_entity_poly.pdbx_strand_id
1 'polypeptide(L)'
;MSTAEISGLHEFDAELEAANLRGQWIYDEMLESVVGGPKPAGVPFLWRWQDVHAKLLKSCDVMPESLTARRNLSFINPDARGTTHTINMGMQMLKPGEIAYAHRHTIAAIASREVVDFGSGVVHALRSTSHVER
;
A
#
# COMPACT_ATOMS: atom_id res chain seq x y z
N MET A 1 28.19 15.73 -25.14
CA MET A 1 28.88 14.77 -26.02
C MET A 1 28.23 13.43 -25.77
N SER A 2 27.83 12.70 -26.81
CA SER A 2 27.25 11.37 -26.64
C SER A 2 28.33 10.43 -26.07
N THR A 3 28.04 9.77 -24.96
CA THR A 3 28.94 8.76 -24.35
C THR A 3 29.11 7.52 -25.24
N ALA A 4 28.26 7.36 -26.25
CA ALA A 4 28.29 6.26 -27.22
C ALA A 4 29.60 6.13 -28.00
N GLU A 5 30.45 7.16 -28.03
CA GLU A 5 31.73 7.13 -28.74
C GLU A 5 32.96 6.89 -27.84
N ILE A 6 32.76 6.67 -26.53
CA ILE A 6 33.86 6.42 -25.59
C ILE A 6 34.17 4.91 -25.59
N SER A 7 35.27 4.55 -26.26
CA SER A 7 35.77 3.18 -26.29
C SER A 7 36.00 2.63 -24.88
N GLY A 8 35.50 1.42 -24.60
CA GLY A 8 35.67 0.72 -23.32
C GLY A 8 34.72 1.13 -22.20
N LEU A 9 33.88 2.17 -22.40
CA LEU A 9 32.97 2.65 -21.35
C LEU A 9 31.97 1.58 -20.90
N HIS A 10 31.42 0.81 -21.83
CA HIS A 10 30.47 -0.26 -21.52
C HIS A 10 31.09 -1.39 -20.69
N GLU A 11 32.35 -1.74 -20.93
CA GLU A 11 33.08 -2.75 -20.15
C GLU A 11 33.33 -2.25 -18.73
N PHE A 12 33.76 -0.99 -18.61
CA PHE A 12 33.95 -0.36 -17.30
C PHE A 12 32.63 -0.20 -16.52
N ASP A 13 31.53 0.15 -17.19
CA ASP A 13 30.20 0.22 -16.56
C ASP A 13 29.77 -1.14 -15.98
N ALA A 14 30.07 -2.25 -16.67
CA ALA A 14 29.81 -3.60 -16.17
C ALA A 14 30.71 -3.98 -14.98
N GLU A 15 31.98 -3.56 -14.97
CA GLU A 15 32.87 -3.71 -13.82
C GLU A 15 32.35 -2.95 -12.59
N LEU A 16 31.88 -1.71 -12.79
CA LEU A 16 31.27 -0.90 -11.75
C LEU A 16 30.01 -1.58 -11.20
N GLU A 17 29.12 -2.07 -12.08
CA GLU A 17 27.91 -2.78 -11.67
C GLU A 17 28.22 -4.02 -10.82
N ALA A 18 29.21 -4.82 -11.24
CA ALA A 18 29.67 -5.99 -10.47
C ALA A 18 30.20 -5.61 -9.07
N ALA A 19 30.71 -4.38 -8.92
CA ALA A 19 31.16 -3.82 -7.65
C ALA A 19 30.07 -3.04 -6.87
N ASN A 20 28.82 -3.01 -7.34
CA ASN A 20 27.74 -2.15 -6.82
C ASN A 20 28.08 -0.65 -6.86
N LEU A 21 28.87 -0.23 -7.85
CA LEU A 21 29.20 1.15 -8.15
C LEU A 21 28.45 1.61 -9.41
N ARG A 22 28.34 2.92 -9.60
CA ARG A 22 27.82 3.53 -10.83
C ARG A 22 28.57 4.81 -11.16
N GLY A 23 28.78 5.06 -12.45
CA GLY A 23 29.33 6.32 -12.92
C GLY A 23 28.33 7.48 -12.80
N GLN A 24 28.86 8.69 -12.61
CA GLN A 24 28.03 9.90 -12.59
C GLN A 24 27.31 10.12 -13.93
N TRP A 25 27.90 9.74 -15.06
CA TRP A 25 27.31 9.89 -16.40
C TRP A 25 25.99 9.12 -16.58
N ILE A 26 25.81 7.99 -15.88
CA ILE A 26 24.53 7.26 -15.84
C ILE A 26 23.57 7.93 -14.84
N TYR A 27 24.10 8.47 -13.75
CA TYR A 27 23.29 9.13 -12.73
C TYR A 27 22.73 10.50 -13.18
N ASP A 28 23.45 11.20 -14.05
CA ASP A 28 23.01 12.48 -14.61
C ASP A 28 21.69 12.34 -15.38
N GLU A 29 21.49 11.25 -16.15
CA GLU A 29 20.20 10.95 -16.80
C GLU A 29 19.05 10.82 -15.78
N MET A 30 19.33 10.18 -14.63
CA MET A 30 18.36 10.06 -13.54
C MET A 30 18.06 11.42 -12.90
N LEU A 31 19.08 12.26 -12.69
CA LEU A 31 18.94 13.61 -12.15
C LEU A 31 18.13 14.52 -13.08
N GLU A 32 18.39 14.46 -14.39
CA GLU A 32 17.63 15.18 -15.40
C GLU A 32 16.15 14.74 -15.39
N SER A 33 15.89 13.45 -15.18
CA SER A 33 14.53 12.90 -15.15
C SER A 33 13.64 13.44 -14.03
N VAL A 34 14.23 14.02 -12.97
CA VAL A 34 13.53 14.62 -11.81
C VAL A 34 13.55 16.16 -11.84
N VAL A 35 14.13 16.77 -12.88
CA VAL A 35 14.00 18.21 -13.12
C VAL A 35 12.52 18.54 -13.30
N GLY A 36 12.03 19.52 -12.54
CA GLY A 36 10.60 19.85 -12.46
C GLY A 36 9.86 19.22 -11.28
N GLY A 37 10.55 18.40 -10.46
CA GLY A 37 10.04 17.89 -9.19
C GLY A 37 9.80 16.37 -9.19
N PRO A 38 9.44 15.81 -8.03
CA PRO A 38 9.19 14.38 -7.91
C PRO A 38 7.98 13.97 -8.76
N LYS A 39 8.15 12.90 -9.53
CA LYS A 39 7.04 12.23 -10.22
C LYS A 39 6.29 11.37 -9.20
N PRO A 40 4.99 11.59 -8.96
CA PRO A 40 4.23 10.77 -8.03
C PRO A 40 4.26 9.30 -8.44
N ALA A 41 4.48 8.41 -7.47
CA ALA A 41 4.31 6.98 -7.68
C ALA A 41 2.81 6.65 -7.59
N GLY A 42 2.14 6.71 -8.75
CA GLY A 42 0.71 6.47 -8.94
C GLY A 42 -0.01 7.63 -9.63
N VAL A 43 -1.26 7.38 -10.04
CA VAL A 43 -2.15 8.38 -10.66
C VAL A 43 -3.27 8.81 -9.72
N PRO A 44 -3.81 10.04 -9.83
CA PRO A 44 -5.05 10.39 -9.14
C PRO A 44 -6.17 9.43 -9.54
N PHE A 45 -6.84 8.83 -8.55
CA PHE A 45 -7.91 7.87 -8.80
C PHE A 45 -9.06 8.03 -7.82
N LEU A 46 -10.28 7.87 -8.32
CA LEU A 46 -11.51 7.99 -7.53
C LEU A 46 -12.21 6.63 -7.44
N TRP A 47 -12.30 6.09 -6.23
CA TRP A 47 -13.19 4.97 -5.92
C TRP A 47 -14.56 5.51 -5.51
N ARG A 48 -15.56 5.38 -6.40
CA ARG A 48 -16.91 5.89 -6.12
C ARG A 48 -17.59 5.02 -5.07
N TRP A 49 -18.28 5.66 -4.12
CA TRP A 49 -18.94 4.98 -3.01
C TRP A 49 -19.92 3.90 -3.48
N GLN A 50 -20.73 4.19 -4.50
CA GLN A 50 -21.74 3.24 -5.03
C GLN A 50 -21.09 1.93 -5.49
N ASP A 51 -19.93 2.01 -6.15
CA ASP A 51 -19.20 0.83 -6.61
C ASP A 51 -18.60 0.06 -5.44
N VAL A 52 -17.93 0.76 -4.51
CA VAL A 52 -17.31 0.16 -3.33
C VAL A 52 -18.34 -0.52 -2.44
N HIS A 53 -19.46 0.16 -2.16
CA HIS A 53 -20.55 -0.34 -1.33
C HIS A 53 -21.15 -1.63 -1.89
N ALA A 54 -21.42 -1.68 -3.20
CA ALA A 54 -21.91 -2.90 -3.84
C ALA A 54 -20.92 -4.07 -3.72
N LYS A 55 -19.60 -3.81 -3.77
CA LYS A 55 -18.59 -4.86 -3.55
C LYS A 55 -18.49 -5.28 -2.08
N LEU A 56 -18.64 -4.35 -1.13
CA LEU A 56 -18.66 -4.68 0.30
C LEU A 56 -19.82 -5.59 0.64
N LEU A 57 -21.04 -5.27 0.21
CA LEU A 57 -22.21 -6.13 0.38
C LEU A 57 -21.98 -7.51 -0.25
N LYS A 58 -21.52 -7.55 -1.51
CA LYS A 58 -21.22 -8.82 -2.17
C LYS A 58 -20.14 -9.62 -1.42
N SER A 59 -19.14 -8.95 -0.83
CA SER A 59 -18.07 -9.61 -0.07
C SER A 59 -18.63 -10.36 1.14
N CYS A 60 -19.65 -9.80 1.79
CA CYS A 60 -20.35 -10.42 2.90
C CYS A 60 -21.07 -11.71 2.46
N ASP A 61 -21.57 -11.79 1.24
CA ASP A 61 -22.25 -12.99 0.73
C ASP A 61 -21.28 -14.08 0.26
N VAL A 62 -20.25 -13.71 -0.50
CA VAL A 62 -19.30 -14.68 -1.09
C VAL A 62 -18.26 -15.18 -0.09
N MET A 63 -18.01 -14.44 0.99
CA MET A 63 -17.07 -14.80 2.05
C MET A 63 -17.75 -14.55 3.41
N PRO A 64 -18.68 -15.42 3.83
CA PRO A 64 -19.50 -15.19 5.02
C PRO A 64 -18.68 -15.14 6.31
N GLU A 65 -17.59 -15.91 6.38
CA GLU A 65 -16.60 -15.86 7.46
C GLU A 65 -15.25 -15.43 6.91
N SER A 66 -14.57 -14.53 7.62
CA SER A 66 -13.20 -14.15 7.29
C SER A 66 -12.26 -15.29 7.71
N LEU A 67 -11.67 -15.99 6.72
CA LEU A 67 -10.59 -16.97 6.96
C LEU A 67 -9.25 -16.31 7.33
N THR A 68 -9.24 -14.99 7.52
CA THR A 68 -8.07 -14.18 7.90
C THR A 68 -8.45 -13.19 9.00
N ALA A 69 -7.51 -12.34 9.44
CA ALA A 69 -7.77 -11.32 10.46
C ALA A 69 -8.91 -10.33 10.09
N ARG A 70 -9.19 -10.11 8.80
CA ARG A 70 -10.22 -9.16 8.34
C ARG A 70 -10.69 -9.41 6.90
N ARG A 71 -11.98 -9.20 6.63
CA ARG A 71 -12.55 -9.09 5.28
C ARG A 71 -12.43 -7.65 4.76
N ASN A 72 -11.22 -7.28 4.33
CA ASN A 72 -10.90 -5.93 3.85
C ASN A 72 -10.78 -5.88 2.33
N LEU A 73 -11.43 -4.89 1.70
CA LEU A 73 -11.22 -4.54 0.30
C LEU A 73 -10.20 -3.41 0.22
N SER A 74 -9.01 -3.69 -0.32
CA SER A 74 -7.96 -2.69 -0.50
C SER A 74 -8.24 -1.78 -1.71
N PHE A 75 -7.97 -0.50 -1.57
CA PHE A 75 -7.99 0.45 -2.69
C PHE A 75 -6.65 0.40 -3.42
N ILE A 76 -6.65 -0.14 -4.63
CA ILE A 76 -5.45 -0.31 -5.46
C ILE A 76 -5.40 0.76 -6.54
N ASN A 77 -4.37 1.60 -6.49
CA ASN A 77 -4.09 2.59 -7.53
C ASN A 77 -3.71 1.87 -8.83
N PRO A 78 -4.21 2.30 -10.01
CA PRO A 78 -3.85 1.68 -11.28
C PRO A 78 -2.35 1.65 -11.58
N ASP A 79 -1.58 2.59 -11.01
CA ASP A 79 -0.15 2.77 -11.29
C ASP A 79 0.72 2.74 -10.01
N ALA A 80 0.22 2.10 -8.94
CA ALA A 80 1.02 1.85 -7.75
C ALA A 80 0.72 0.48 -7.13
N ARG A 81 1.62 -0.01 -6.28
CA ARG A 81 1.48 -1.30 -5.58
C ARG A 81 0.46 -1.29 -4.43
N GLY A 82 -0.17 -0.17 -4.15
CA GLY A 82 -1.10 0.07 -3.03
C GLY A 82 -2.07 1.22 -3.34
N THR A 83 -2.60 1.89 -2.31
CA THR A 83 -3.43 3.09 -2.53
C THR A 83 -2.58 4.28 -2.98
N THR A 84 -1.41 4.41 -2.37
CA THR A 84 -0.28 5.25 -2.82
C THR A 84 1.02 4.45 -2.63
N HIS A 85 2.17 5.06 -2.91
CA HIS A 85 3.47 4.44 -2.66
C HIS A 85 3.82 4.23 -1.17
N THR A 86 3.14 4.92 -0.24
CA THR A 86 3.42 4.85 1.21
C THR A 86 2.20 4.54 2.06
N ILE A 87 0.98 4.68 1.53
CA ILE A 87 -0.26 4.48 2.26
C ILE A 87 -1.05 3.35 1.61
N ASN A 88 -1.53 2.42 2.45
CA ASN A 88 -2.54 1.44 2.09
C ASN A 88 -3.85 1.78 2.80
N MET A 89 -4.91 1.94 2.02
CA MET A 89 -6.27 2.13 2.49
C MET A 89 -7.13 0.99 2.00
N GLY A 90 -8.19 0.72 2.76
CA GLY A 90 -9.21 -0.22 2.38
C GLY A 90 -10.43 -0.03 3.25
N MET A 91 -11.48 -0.76 2.90
CA MET A 91 -12.72 -0.76 3.66
C MET A 91 -13.14 -2.18 4.00
N GLN A 92 -13.64 -2.34 5.21
CA GLN A 92 -14.18 -3.58 5.72
C GLN A 92 -15.63 -3.37 6.15
N MET A 93 -16.48 -4.36 5.86
CA MET A 93 -17.84 -4.45 6.37
C MET A 93 -17.93 -5.68 7.27
N LEU A 94 -18.42 -5.46 8.49
CA LEU A 94 -18.70 -6.52 9.47
C LEU A 94 -20.19 -6.76 9.52
N LYS A 95 -20.60 -8.02 9.45
CA LYS A 95 -21.99 -8.40 9.70
C LYS A 95 -22.31 -8.28 11.20
N PRO A 96 -23.59 -8.09 11.57
CA PRO A 96 -24.01 -8.19 12.96
C PRO A 96 -23.51 -9.51 13.60
N GLY A 97 -22.83 -9.40 14.74
CA GLY A 97 -22.25 -10.55 15.46
C GLY A 97 -20.90 -11.05 14.94
N GLU A 98 -20.38 -10.51 13.83
CA GLU A 98 -19.06 -10.89 13.31
C GLU A 98 -17.93 -10.31 14.18
N ILE A 99 -16.94 -11.15 14.52
CA ILE A 99 -15.79 -10.76 15.33
C ILE A 99 -14.55 -10.71 14.44
N ALA A 100 -13.90 -9.55 14.38
CA ALA A 100 -12.55 -9.42 13.81
C ALA A 100 -11.50 -9.76 14.87
N TYR A 101 -10.56 -10.66 14.55
CA TYR A 101 -9.54 -11.12 15.49
C TYR A 101 -8.54 -10.01 15.84
N ALA A 102 -8.22 -9.90 17.14
CA ALA A 102 -7.19 -8.99 17.62
C ALA A 102 -5.81 -9.42 17.14
N HIS A 103 -5.01 -8.45 16.68
CA HIS A 103 -3.63 -8.67 16.24
C HIS A 103 -2.80 -7.39 16.43
N ARG A 104 -1.48 -7.50 16.29
CA ARG A 104 -0.53 -6.38 16.41
C ARG A 104 0.46 -6.43 15.26
N HIS A 105 0.86 -5.26 14.78
CA HIS A 105 1.88 -5.11 13.75
C HIS A 105 2.64 -3.80 13.98
N THR A 106 3.85 -3.71 13.40
CA THR A 106 4.68 -2.50 13.46
C THR A 106 4.14 -1.36 12.59
N ILE A 107 3.27 -1.67 11.63
CA ILE A 107 2.65 -0.69 10.72
C ILE A 107 1.69 0.20 11.52
N ALA A 108 1.77 1.52 11.38
CA ALA A 108 0.79 2.42 11.99
C ALA A 108 -0.56 2.31 11.25
N ALA A 109 -1.68 2.31 11.98
CA ALA A 109 -3.01 2.20 11.39
C ALA A 109 -3.99 3.18 12.05
N ILE A 110 -4.82 3.82 11.22
CA ILE A 110 -5.97 4.63 11.62
C ILE A 110 -7.21 3.91 11.11
N ALA A 111 -8.24 3.79 11.96
CA ALA A 111 -9.51 3.17 11.60
C ALA A 111 -10.68 4.06 12.02
N SER A 112 -11.37 4.67 11.05
CA SER A 112 -12.65 5.35 11.25
C SER A 112 -13.80 4.36 11.10
N ARG A 113 -14.84 4.52 11.92
CA ARG A 113 -16.02 3.64 11.92
C ARG A 113 -17.26 4.47 11.61
N GLU A 114 -18.06 3.96 10.69
CA GLU A 114 -19.38 4.49 10.39
C GLU A 114 -20.39 3.35 10.50
N VAL A 115 -21.56 3.64 11.06
CA VAL A 115 -22.67 2.70 11.14
C VAL A 115 -23.59 3.01 9.96
N VAL A 116 -23.61 2.12 8.97
CA VAL A 116 -24.33 2.35 7.70
C VAL A 116 -25.79 1.86 7.77
N ASP A 117 -26.15 1.05 8.77
CA ASP A 117 -27.56 0.67 9.05
C ASP A 117 -27.76 0.21 10.52
N PHE A 118 -28.95 0.44 11.08
CA PHE A 118 -29.22 0.38 12.53
C PHE A 118 -29.08 -1.01 13.17
N GLY A 119 -28.32 -1.07 14.28
CA GLY A 119 -28.41 -2.14 15.29
C GLY A 119 -27.06 -2.58 15.85
N SER A 120 -26.57 -1.87 16.87
CA SER A 120 -25.31 -2.09 17.61
C SER A 120 -24.02 -1.66 16.89
N GLY A 121 -23.24 -0.80 17.57
CA GLY A 121 -22.00 -0.24 17.04
C GLY A 121 -20.82 -1.22 17.10
N VAL A 122 -19.79 -0.94 16.31
CA VAL A 122 -18.54 -1.71 16.33
C VAL A 122 -17.66 -1.24 17.51
N VAL A 123 -17.39 -2.14 18.47
CA VAL A 123 -16.49 -1.87 19.60
C VAL A 123 -15.06 -2.31 19.26
N HIS A 124 -14.08 -1.46 19.59
CA HIS A 124 -12.66 -1.81 19.51
C HIS A 124 -12.05 -1.87 20.91
N ALA A 125 -11.49 -3.01 21.28
CA ALA A 125 -10.68 -3.12 22.48
C ALA A 125 -9.20 -2.98 22.11
N LEU A 126 -8.62 -1.80 22.35
CA LEU A 126 -7.16 -1.63 22.33
C LEU A 126 -6.62 -2.04 23.70
N ARG A 127 -6.03 -3.24 23.81
CA ARG A 127 -5.39 -3.68 25.05
C ARG A 127 -3.89 -3.35 24.98
N SER A 128 -3.45 -2.36 25.77
CA SER A 128 -2.02 -2.20 26.06
C SER A 128 -1.61 -3.30 27.04
N THR A 129 -0.96 -4.36 26.57
CA THR A 129 -0.33 -5.34 27.45
C THR A 129 1.16 -5.03 27.54
N SER A 130 1.53 -4.06 28.37
CA SER A 130 2.89 -3.95 28.89
C SER A 130 3.03 -4.88 30.09
N HIS A 131 3.13 -6.19 29.87
CA HIS A 131 3.69 -7.15 30.84
C HIS A 131 4.04 -8.43 30.06
N VAL A 132 5.34 -8.59 29.79
CA VAL A 132 5.95 -9.86 29.42
C VAL A 132 6.74 -10.27 30.66
N GLU A 133 6.22 -11.24 31.42
CA GLU A 133 7.05 -12.00 32.35
C GLU A 133 7.94 -12.93 31.51
N ARG A 134 9.22 -12.97 31.88
CA ARG A 134 10.25 -13.83 31.26
C ARG A 134 10.09 -15.27 31.69
#